data_AF-A0AAU6PZE5-F1
#
_entry.id   AF-A0AAU6PZE5-F1
#
_cell.length_a   1.000
_cell.length_b   1.000
_cell.length_c   1.000
_cell.angle_alpha   90.00
_cell.angle_beta   90.00
_cell.angle_gamma   90.00
#
_symmetry.space_group_name_H-M   'P 1'
#
loop_
_entity.id
_entity.type
_entity.pdbx_description
1 polymer ?
#
loop_
_entity_poly.entity_id
_entity_poly.type
_entity_poly.pdbx_seq_one_letter_code
_entity_poly.pdbx_strand_id
1 'polypeptide(L)'
;MTAPIRIEALLYPLNFTWTEKALAKSGAALLGQGDYDAIEKRVYASLQKCHGCGYNEKAKTLIVVRDRRNGEVFEIGRECMKDLYGIEIGTFDDHAQKVARTRRELAQKLGLSGDLSTEKQVSIVREAVATYVPVPQQYLDELDRLEWWTLDQHDEQRIRDLHQLACYHRDWQETPEWAVRRWKALRGHPAFEYTSKKDEVMRRCDRALEAEGLLSEQEVHRLNQHLRDAASFKSRYARLVSPEDFDTKEAYEQALEEKIREQAQVGRPTDENLTNNRRASNFNPCDLVGLNTRALFATVGVWDDEGEEFRNRIWDVEAYRRKVRRPIVVVGPPDLRQFPPVRDQRFNRESQEWEDFEREPGWTFRFRRVAWGLVEPFTETYPLWRRFGRSRLERYP
;
A
#
# COMPACT_ATOMS: atom_id res chain seq x y z
N MET A 1 22.23 38.53 9.59
CA MET A 1 21.97 37.96 8.25
C MET A 1 20.48 37.70 8.15
N THR A 2 19.86 38.04 7.02
CA THR A 2 18.43 37.73 6.78
C THR A 2 18.30 36.24 6.47
N ALA A 3 17.30 35.56 7.06
CA ALA A 3 17.05 34.16 6.74
C ALA A 3 16.54 34.02 5.30
N PRO A 4 16.93 32.96 4.58
CA PRO A 4 16.39 32.68 3.26
C PRO A 4 14.89 32.33 3.34
N ILE A 5 14.13 32.78 2.35
CA ILE A 5 12.70 32.46 2.20
C ILE A 5 12.48 31.10 1.51
N ARG A 6 13.48 30.60 0.77
CA ARG A 6 13.46 29.27 0.14
C ARG A 6 14.88 28.72 0.08
N ILE A 7 15.03 27.45 0.43
CA ILE A 7 16.28 26.69 0.31
C ILE A 7 15.98 25.44 -0.52
N GLU A 8 16.77 25.20 -1.56
CA GLU A 8 16.69 24.00 -2.40
C GLU A 8 18.05 23.32 -2.41
N ALA A 9 18.10 22.01 -2.15
CA ALA A 9 19.35 21.26 -2.29
C ALA A 9 19.76 21.19 -3.76
N LEU A 10 21.03 21.48 -4.05
CA LEU A 10 21.61 21.44 -5.40
C LEU A 10 22.52 20.24 -5.55
N LEU A 11 23.52 20.07 -4.68
CA LEU A 11 24.51 19.00 -4.75
C LEU A 11 25.06 18.79 -6.18
N TYR A 12 25.69 19.82 -6.74
CA TYR A 12 26.25 19.81 -8.10
C TYR A 12 27.76 20.10 -8.10
N PRO A 13 28.60 19.25 -8.71
CA PRO A 13 30.04 19.47 -8.79
C PRO A 13 30.35 20.63 -9.73
N LEU A 14 31.24 21.53 -9.30
CA LEU A 14 31.64 22.72 -10.03
C LEU A 14 33.15 22.78 -10.16
N ASN A 15 33.62 23.26 -11.30
CA ASN A 15 35.02 23.60 -11.51
C ASN A 15 35.12 25.09 -11.81
N PHE A 16 35.64 25.86 -10.85
CA PHE A 16 35.77 27.30 -10.97
C PHE A 16 37.01 27.64 -11.78
N THR A 17 36.77 28.33 -12.90
CA THR A 17 37.82 28.91 -13.74
C THR A 17 37.58 30.40 -13.87
N TRP A 18 38.61 31.22 -13.66
CA TRP A 18 38.43 32.67 -13.78
C TRP A 18 38.25 33.04 -15.24
N THR A 19 37.16 33.75 -15.53
CA THR A 19 36.90 34.31 -16.85
C THR A 19 37.78 35.53 -17.10
N GLU A 20 37.82 36.01 -18.34
CA GLU A 20 38.46 37.28 -18.69
C GLU A 20 37.90 38.47 -17.88
N LYS A 21 36.59 38.46 -17.58
CA LYS A 21 35.95 39.48 -16.72
C LYS A 21 36.44 39.42 -15.27
N ALA A 22 36.75 38.23 -14.76
CA ALA A 22 37.35 38.08 -13.43
C ALA A 22 38.79 38.58 -13.42
N LEU A 23 39.59 38.23 -14.44
CA LEU A 23 40.98 38.67 -14.58
C LEU A 23 41.11 40.20 -14.74
N ALA A 24 40.13 40.85 -15.36
CA ALA A 24 40.10 42.31 -15.52
C ALA A 24 39.81 43.09 -14.22
N LYS A 25 39.39 42.42 -13.15
CA LYS A 25 39.12 43.06 -11.85
C LYS A 25 40.36 43.05 -10.96
N SER A 26 41.23 44.04 -11.14
CA SER A 26 42.41 44.20 -10.27
C SER A 26 41.99 44.37 -8.79
N GLY A 27 42.58 43.58 -7.90
CA GLY A 27 42.42 43.70 -6.45
C GLY A 27 41.10 43.19 -5.85
N ALA A 28 40.22 42.56 -6.63
CA ALA A 28 39.00 41.95 -6.08
C ALA A 28 39.31 40.65 -5.33
N ALA A 29 38.71 40.48 -4.14
CA ALA A 29 38.79 39.24 -3.35
C ALA A 29 37.96 38.11 -3.99
N LEU A 30 38.42 37.60 -5.12
CA LEU A 30 37.81 36.48 -5.83
C LEU A 30 38.16 35.16 -5.13
N LEU A 31 37.21 34.23 -5.12
CA LEU A 31 37.46 32.85 -4.74
C LEU A 31 38.50 32.19 -5.66
N GLY A 32 39.32 31.30 -5.10
CA GLY A 32 40.35 30.58 -5.84
C GLY A 32 39.78 29.65 -6.92
N GLN A 33 40.57 29.38 -7.96
CA GLN A 33 40.23 28.37 -8.95
C GLN A 33 40.34 26.97 -8.36
N GLY A 34 39.49 26.05 -8.83
CA GLY A 34 39.48 24.67 -8.35
C GLY A 34 38.10 24.04 -8.29
N ASP A 35 38.01 22.90 -7.61
CA ASP A 35 36.78 22.12 -7.51
C ASP A 35 35.95 22.52 -6.29
N TYR A 36 34.67 22.79 -6.54
CA TYR A 36 33.68 23.18 -5.54
C TYR A 36 32.43 22.30 -5.67
N ASP A 37 31.61 22.25 -4.64
CA ASP A 37 30.27 21.67 -4.68
C ASP A 37 29.22 22.77 -4.49
N ALA A 38 28.29 22.97 -5.41
CA ALA A 38 27.07 23.71 -5.10
C ALA A 38 26.18 22.87 -4.19
N ILE A 39 26.00 23.28 -2.94
CA ILE A 39 25.24 22.54 -1.93
C ILE A 39 23.76 22.92 -1.97
N GLU A 40 23.47 24.23 -2.01
CA GLU A 40 22.11 24.75 -1.89
C GLU A 40 21.88 25.96 -2.77
N LYS A 41 20.66 26.12 -3.25
CA LYS A 41 20.14 27.36 -3.80
C LYS A 41 19.32 28.04 -2.73
N ARG A 42 19.70 29.27 -2.39
CA ARG A 42 19.01 30.10 -1.40
C ARG A 42 18.37 31.30 -2.08
N VAL A 43 17.10 31.52 -1.79
CA VAL A 43 16.37 32.71 -2.21
C VAL A 43 16.07 33.55 -0.98
N TYR A 44 16.36 34.84 -1.06
CA TYR A 44 16.19 35.83 0.00
C TYR A 44 15.17 36.90 -0.39
N ALA A 45 14.53 37.52 0.59
CA ALA A 45 13.57 38.62 0.36
C ALA A 45 14.27 39.91 -0.15
N SER A 46 15.49 40.16 0.33
CA SER A 46 16.34 41.30 -0.01
C SER A 46 17.66 40.86 -0.63
N LEU A 47 18.34 41.79 -1.31
CA LEU A 47 19.66 41.55 -1.89
C LEU A 47 20.66 41.20 -0.79
N GLN A 48 21.45 40.16 -1.02
CA GLN A 48 22.46 39.67 -0.09
C GLN A 48 23.88 39.92 -0.62
N LYS A 49 24.86 39.82 0.28
CA LYS A 49 26.28 39.84 -0.07
C LYS A 49 26.62 38.65 -0.96
N CYS A 50 27.41 38.92 -2.01
CA CYS A 50 27.94 37.88 -2.88
C CYS A 50 29.44 37.68 -2.60
N HIS A 51 29.81 36.53 -2.06
CA HIS A 51 31.20 36.18 -1.76
C HIS A 51 32.06 36.10 -3.02
N GLY A 52 31.48 35.69 -4.16
CA GLY A 52 32.21 35.58 -5.43
C GLY A 52 32.68 36.91 -6.02
N CYS A 53 32.21 38.06 -5.53
CA CYS A 53 32.70 39.36 -6.00
C CYS A 53 32.94 40.39 -4.89
N GLY A 54 32.77 40.00 -3.63
CA GLY A 54 32.96 40.87 -2.46
C GLY A 54 31.89 41.93 -2.20
N TYR A 55 31.05 42.28 -3.19
CA TYR A 55 30.01 43.30 -3.05
C TYR A 55 28.85 42.89 -2.13
N ASN A 56 28.47 43.82 -1.25
CA ASN A 56 27.24 43.75 -0.47
C ASN A 56 26.03 44.05 -1.37
N GLU A 57 24.88 43.44 -1.11
CA GLU A 57 23.60 43.68 -1.81
C GLU A 57 23.61 43.43 -3.33
N LYS A 58 24.08 42.27 -3.77
CA LYS A 58 24.18 41.97 -5.20
C LYS A 58 23.06 41.10 -5.77
N ALA A 59 22.58 40.11 -5.03
CA ALA A 59 21.64 39.13 -5.57
C ALA A 59 20.64 38.66 -4.51
N LYS A 60 19.39 38.42 -4.92
CA LYS A 60 18.37 37.76 -4.09
C LYS A 60 18.45 36.24 -4.14
N THR A 61 18.98 35.70 -5.23
CA THR A 61 19.19 34.26 -5.42
C THR A 61 20.68 33.97 -5.41
N LEU A 62 21.12 33.24 -4.39
CA LEU A 62 22.50 32.84 -4.18
C LEU A 62 22.60 31.32 -4.25
N ILE A 63 23.75 30.85 -4.69
CA ILE A 63 24.10 29.44 -4.63
C ILE A 63 25.21 29.30 -3.60
N VAL A 64 24.97 28.44 -2.63
CA VAL A 64 25.92 28.07 -1.60
C VAL A 64 26.86 27.06 -2.21
N VAL A 65 28.14 27.37 -2.25
CA VAL A 65 29.20 26.47 -2.71
C VAL A 65 30.14 26.12 -1.57
N ARG A 66 30.69 24.91 -1.58
CA ARG A 66 31.71 24.45 -0.66
C ARG A 66 32.97 24.10 -1.40
N ASP A 67 34.10 24.63 -0.96
CA ASP A 67 35.41 24.25 -1.49
C ASP A 67 35.74 22.83 -1.04
N ARG A 68 36.07 21.95 -2.01
CA ARG A 68 36.37 20.54 -1.73
C ARG A 68 37.69 20.34 -0.98
N ARG A 69 38.62 21.29 -1.04
CA ARG A 69 39.94 21.17 -0.40
C ARG A 69 39.90 21.49 1.09
N ASN A 70 39.21 22.56 1.48
CA ASN A 70 39.23 23.07 2.85
C ASN A 70 37.85 23.02 3.54
N GLY A 71 36.77 22.69 2.83
CA GLY A 71 35.42 22.59 3.36
C GLY A 71 34.74 23.95 3.64
N GLU A 72 35.35 25.07 3.28
CA GLU A 72 34.77 26.40 3.49
C GLU A 72 33.54 26.62 2.59
N VAL A 73 32.56 27.36 3.12
CA VAL A 73 31.26 27.57 2.48
C VAL A 73 31.08 29.03 2.09
N PHE A 74 30.70 29.27 0.83
CA PHE A 74 30.54 30.59 0.25
C PHE A 74 29.18 30.73 -0.45
N GLU A 75 28.58 31.91 -0.37
CA GLU A 75 27.34 32.22 -1.11
C GLU A 75 27.62 33.11 -2.32
N ILE A 76 27.29 32.63 -3.52
CA ILE A 76 27.63 33.28 -4.78
C ILE A 76 26.36 33.57 -5.59
N GLY A 77 26.24 34.81 -6.06
CA GLY A 77 25.15 35.22 -6.95
C GLY A 77 25.20 34.46 -8.26
N ARG A 78 24.02 34.03 -8.73
CA ARG A 78 23.86 33.30 -10.00
C ARG A 78 24.68 33.96 -11.11
N GLU A 79 24.46 35.23 -11.40
CA GLU A 79 25.21 35.94 -12.46
C GLU A 79 26.73 35.94 -12.27
N CYS A 80 27.22 35.98 -11.02
CA CYS A 80 28.67 35.93 -10.75
C CYS A 80 29.28 34.59 -11.10
N MET A 81 28.52 33.49 -10.94
CA MET A 81 28.99 32.17 -11.34
C MET A 81 29.31 32.09 -12.83
N LYS A 82 28.45 32.66 -13.67
CA LYS A 82 28.72 32.75 -15.11
C LYS A 82 29.82 33.76 -15.41
N ASP A 83 29.64 34.98 -14.92
CA ASP A 83 30.48 36.11 -15.33
C ASP A 83 31.92 36.01 -14.82
N LEU A 84 32.14 35.43 -13.64
CA LEU A 84 33.46 35.40 -12.99
C LEU A 84 34.07 34.00 -12.97
N TYR A 85 33.25 32.95 -12.96
CA TYR A 85 33.72 31.58 -12.74
C TYR A 85 33.43 30.61 -13.90
N GLY A 86 32.90 31.11 -15.02
CA GLY A 86 32.69 30.31 -16.24
C GLY A 86 31.61 29.23 -16.11
N ILE A 87 30.77 29.28 -15.07
CA ILE A 87 29.74 28.27 -14.81
C ILE A 87 28.46 28.60 -15.59
N GLU A 88 28.05 27.70 -16.48
CA GLU A 88 26.74 27.79 -17.14
C GLU A 88 25.62 27.32 -16.21
N ILE A 89 24.59 28.16 -16.07
CA ILE A 89 23.66 28.09 -14.93
C ILE A 89 22.26 27.65 -15.34
N GLY A 90 22.07 27.24 -16.60
CA GLY A 90 20.77 26.82 -17.12
C GLY A 90 20.23 25.60 -16.37
N THR A 91 21.10 24.76 -15.81
CA THR A 91 20.78 23.42 -15.33
C THR A 91 20.59 23.30 -13.81
N PHE A 92 20.87 24.35 -13.02
CA PHE A 92 20.75 24.28 -11.56
C PHE A 92 19.31 24.13 -11.09
N ASP A 93 18.37 24.80 -11.74
CA ASP A 93 16.97 24.73 -11.32
C ASP A 93 16.40 23.31 -11.54
N ASP A 94 16.71 22.69 -12.68
CA ASP A 94 16.30 21.32 -13.00
C ASP A 94 17.01 20.28 -12.13
N HIS A 95 18.31 20.47 -11.89
CA HIS A 95 19.10 19.58 -11.03
C HIS A 95 18.64 19.64 -9.56
N ALA A 96 18.39 20.84 -9.03
CA ALA A 96 17.86 21.00 -7.68
C ALA A 96 16.50 20.31 -7.50
N GLN A 97 15.63 20.38 -8.50
CA GLN A 97 14.36 19.65 -8.50
C GLN A 97 14.57 18.13 -8.52
N LYS A 98 15.50 17.64 -9.34
CA LYS A 98 15.85 16.21 -9.39
C LYS A 98 16.38 15.72 -8.05
N VAL A 99 17.31 16.44 -7.43
CA VAL A 99 17.88 16.10 -6.12
C VAL A 99 16.81 16.15 -5.02
N ALA A 100 15.96 17.18 -5.02
CA ALA A 100 14.86 17.26 -4.07
C ALA A 100 13.87 16.10 -4.23
N ARG A 101 13.62 15.66 -5.47
CA ARG A 101 12.78 14.49 -5.77
C ARG A 101 13.42 13.21 -5.24
N THR A 102 14.67 12.92 -5.61
CA THR A 102 15.43 11.76 -5.12
C THR A 102 15.45 11.69 -3.59
N ARG A 103 15.73 12.82 -2.92
CA ARG A 103 15.72 12.92 -1.46
C ARG A 103 14.37 12.56 -0.84
N ARG A 104 13.26 13.03 -1.43
CA ARG A 104 11.90 12.71 -0.94
C ARG A 104 11.54 11.26 -1.22
N GLU A 105 11.91 10.73 -2.39
CA GLU A 105 11.67 9.33 -2.76
C GLU A 105 12.42 8.38 -1.82
N LEU A 106 13.69 8.66 -1.49
CA LEU A 106 14.46 7.90 -0.52
C LEU A 106 13.86 8.01 0.88
N ALA A 107 13.53 9.22 1.35
CA ALA A 107 12.92 9.40 2.67
C ALA A 107 11.62 8.60 2.79
N GLN A 108 10.78 8.62 1.74
CA GLN A 108 9.55 7.85 1.69
C GLN A 108 9.81 6.33 1.73
N LYS A 109 10.83 5.83 1.01
CA LYS A 109 11.23 4.42 1.05
C LYS A 109 11.72 3.98 2.43
N LEU A 110 12.36 4.88 3.17
CA LEU A 110 12.90 4.65 4.51
C LEU A 110 11.89 4.93 5.63
N GLY A 111 10.76 5.57 5.35
CA GLY A 111 9.81 6.01 6.39
C GLY A 111 10.30 7.22 7.19
N LEU A 112 11.27 7.97 6.65
CA LEU A 112 11.87 9.15 7.27
C LEU A 112 11.19 10.45 6.79
N SER A 113 11.44 11.55 7.49
CA SER A 113 11.01 12.88 7.03
C SER A 113 11.74 13.28 5.74
N GLY A 114 10.97 13.75 4.75
CA GLY A 114 11.50 14.33 3.52
C GLY A 114 12.33 15.60 3.73
N ASP A 115 12.29 16.17 4.94
CA ASP A 115 13.08 17.34 5.34
C ASP A 115 14.55 17.02 5.66
N LEU A 116 14.89 15.75 5.85
CA LEU A 116 16.27 15.31 6.07
C LEU A 116 17.07 15.29 4.77
N SER A 117 18.32 15.75 4.83
CA SER A 117 19.28 15.58 3.73
C SER A 117 19.54 14.09 3.46
N THR A 118 19.92 13.74 2.23
CA THR A 118 20.29 12.37 1.87
C THR A 118 21.40 11.83 2.78
N GLU A 119 22.40 12.65 3.08
CA GLU A 119 23.46 12.35 4.05
C GLU A 119 22.91 11.94 5.42
N LYS A 120 21.97 12.73 5.97
CA LYS A 120 21.35 12.42 7.26
C LYS A 120 20.52 11.14 7.19
N GLN A 121 19.81 10.91 6.08
CA GLN A 121 19.06 9.67 5.89
C GLN A 121 19.99 8.45 5.87
N VAL A 122 21.11 8.51 5.13
CA VAL A 122 22.11 7.43 5.07
C VAL A 122 22.81 7.24 6.42
N SER A 123 23.13 8.33 7.13
CA SER A 123 23.74 8.28 8.46
C SER A 123 22.86 7.55 9.48
N ILE A 124 21.54 7.79 9.46
CA ILE A 124 20.57 7.06 10.30
C ILE A 124 20.60 5.56 9.98
N VAL A 125 20.63 5.19 8.69
CA VAL A 125 20.72 3.78 8.28
C VAL A 125 22.04 3.16 8.74
N ARG A 126 23.16 3.88 8.59
CA ARG A 126 24.48 3.43 9.02
C ARG A 126 24.53 3.19 10.53
N GLU A 127 23.99 4.10 11.33
CA GLU A 127 23.89 3.95 12.78
C GLU A 127 23.04 2.73 13.17
N ALA A 128 21.90 2.54 12.52
CA ALA A 128 21.05 1.38 12.75
C ALA A 128 21.77 0.07 12.39
N VAL A 129 22.48 0.02 11.26
CA VAL A 129 23.26 -1.15 10.84
C VAL A 129 24.36 -1.45 11.85
N ALA A 130 25.14 -0.44 12.26
CA ALA A 130 26.22 -0.60 13.23
C ALA A 130 25.72 -1.13 14.59
N THR A 131 24.50 -0.73 14.98
CA THR A 131 23.93 -1.05 16.29
C THR A 131 23.28 -2.44 16.32
N TYR A 132 22.50 -2.79 15.29
CA TYR A 132 21.59 -3.94 15.35
C TYR A 132 21.99 -5.12 14.46
N VAL A 133 22.77 -4.90 13.39
CA VAL A 133 23.06 -5.98 12.44
C VAL A 133 24.23 -6.83 12.92
N PRO A 134 24.11 -8.17 12.97
CA PRO A 134 25.24 -9.05 13.26
C PRO A 134 26.33 -8.92 12.19
N VAL A 135 27.58 -8.74 12.61
CA VAL A 135 28.75 -8.58 11.71
C VAL A 135 28.53 -7.42 10.72
N PRO A 136 28.40 -6.17 11.22
CA PRO A 136 27.96 -5.05 10.40
C PRO A 136 29.02 -4.52 9.43
N GLN A 137 30.31 -4.85 9.64
CA GLN A 137 31.43 -4.18 8.98
C GLN A 137 31.34 -4.18 7.46
N GLN A 138 30.95 -5.30 6.85
CA GLN A 138 30.79 -5.38 5.39
C GLN A 138 29.77 -4.34 4.89
N TYR A 139 28.66 -4.20 5.59
CA TYR A 139 27.58 -3.27 5.22
C TYR A 139 27.94 -1.82 5.50
N LEU A 140 28.73 -1.56 6.55
CA LEU A 140 29.27 -0.24 6.83
C LEU A 140 30.26 0.19 5.75
N ASP A 141 31.16 -0.71 5.32
CA ASP A 141 32.09 -0.45 4.22
C ASP A 141 31.34 -0.20 2.89
N GLU A 142 30.23 -0.90 2.64
CA GLU A 142 29.35 -0.64 1.50
C GLU A 142 28.74 0.77 1.57
N LEU A 143 28.20 1.17 2.72
CA LEU A 143 27.60 2.49 2.93
C LEU A 143 28.63 3.62 2.85
N ASP A 144 29.83 3.42 3.37
CA ASP A 144 30.90 4.43 3.38
C ASP A 144 31.47 4.68 1.96
N ARG A 145 31.26 3.76 1.02
CA ARG A 145 31.62 3.91 -0.40
C ARG A 145 30.56 4.61 -1.24
N LEU A 146 29.36 4.83 -0.69
CA LEU A 146 28.27 5.46 -1.44
C LEU A 146 28.54 6.95 -1.65
N GLU A 147 28.49 7.35 -2.91
CA GLU A 147 28.40 8.75 -3.28
C GLU A 147 26.96 9.22 -3.07
N TRP A 148 26.65 9.66 -1.84
CA TRP A 148 25.31 10.11 -1.43
C TRP A 148 24.74 11.28 -2.25
N TRP A 149 25.55 11.94 -3.08
CA TRP A 149 25.14 12.99 -4.01
C TRP A 149 24.68 12.47 -5.39
N THR A 150 25.01 11.23 -5.75
CA THR A 150 24.75 10.61 -7.06
C THR A 150 24.12 9.23 -6.94
N LEU A 151 23.35 9.00 -5.87
CA LEU A 151 22.64 7.74 -5.68
C LEU A 151 21.78 7.42 -6.89
N ASP A 152 22.03 6.25 -7.46
CA ASP A 152 21.17 5.69 -8.49
C ASP A 152 20.02 4.87 -7.85
N GLN A 153 19.16 4.32 -8.70
CA GLN A 153 18.04 3.50 -8.22
C GLN A 153 18.50 2.22 -7.50
N HIS A 154 19.66 1.68 -7.86
CA HIS A 154 20.23 0.50 -7.23
C HIS A 154 20.72 0.83 -5.82
N ASP A 155 21.44 1.93 -5.65
CA ASP A 155 21.92 2.41 -4.35
C ASP A 155 20.77 2.71 -3.40
N GLU A 156 19.73 3.42 -3.88
CA GLU A 156 18.53 3.69 -3.08
C GLU A 156 17.85 2.40 -2.59
N GLN A 157 17.81 1.37 -3.44
CA GLN A 157 17.23 0.08 -3.09
C GLN A 157 18.13 -0.67 -2.09
N ARG A 158 19.46 -0.59 -2.24
CA ARG A 158 20.42 -1.17 -1.30
C ARG A 158 20.32 -0.53 0.08
N ILE A 159 20.30 0.80 0.16
CA ILE A 159 20.12 1.55 1.42
C ILE A 159 18.82 1.13 2.11
N ARG A 160 17.73 0.99 1.35
CA ARG A 160 16.46 0.51 1.87
C ARG A 160 16.55 -0.91 2.41
N ASP A 161 17.21 -1.82 1.71
CA ASP A 161 17.34 -3.21 2.14
C ASP A 161 18.18 -3.33 3.42
N LEU A 162 19.27 -2.56 3.53
CA LEU A 162 20.07 -2.46 4.75
C LEU A 162 19.29 -1.86 5.92
N HIS A 163 18.50 -0.82 5.68
CA HIS A 163 17.60 -0.26 6.68
C HIS A 163 16.61 -1.32 7.18
N GLN A 164 15.99 -2.08 6.29
CA GLN A 164 15.07 -3.15 6.66
C GLN A 164 15.74 -4.31 7.41
N LEU A 165 16.99 -4.63 7.07
CA LEU A 165 17.80 -5.59 7.81
C LEU A 165 18.04 -5.11 9.25
N ALA A 166 18.47 -3.85 9.40
CA ALA A 166 18.69 -3.25 10.71
C ALA A 166 17.41 -3.21 11.55
N CYS A 167 16.28 -2.79 10.96
CA CYS A 167 15.01 -2.78 11.67
C CYS A 167 14.53 -4.19 12.07
N TYR A 168 14.78 -5.21 11.25
CA TYR A 168 14.47 -6.59 11.58
C TYR A 168 15.19 -7.02 12.87
N HIS A 169 16.51 -6.82 12.92
CA HIS A 169 17.30 -7.20 14.09
C HIS A 169 16.99 -6.31 15.31
N ARG A 170 16.76 -5.00 15.10
CA ARG A 170 16.32 -4.08 16.15
C ARG A 170 15.07 -4.58 16.86
N ASP A 171 14.06 -5.01 16.10
CA ASP A 171 12.80 -5.47 16.69
C ASP A 171 13.02 -6.69 17.59
N TRP A 172 13.91 -7.60 17.21
CA TRP A 172 14.28 -8.76 18.04
C TRP A 172 15.11 -8.39 19.28
N GLN A 173 15.98 -7.39 19.18
CA GLN A 173 16.84 -6.95 20.28
C GLN A 173 16.11 -6.06 21.30
N GLU A 174 15.33 -5.09 20.83
CA GLU A 174 14.67 -4.10 21.70
C GLU A 174 13.27 -4.53 22.14
N THR A 175 12.54 -5.24 21.27
CA THR A 175 11.12 -5.58 21.51
C THR A 175 10.80 -7.02 21.07
N PRO A 176 11.48 -8.04 21.63
CA PRO A 176 11.34 -9.43 21.19
C PRO A 176 9.89 -9.93 21.22
N GLU A 177 9.08 -9.50 22.19
CA GLU A 177 7.65 -9.83 22.23
C GLU A 177 6.89 -9.35 20.99
N TRP A 178 7.22 -8.16 20.48
CA TRP A 178 6.62 -7.60 19.28
C TRP A 178 7.10 -8.32 18.03
N ALA A 179 8.39 -8.64 17.94
CA ALA A 179 8.93 -9.45 16.85
C ALA A 179 8.22 -10.80 16.78
N VAL A 180 8.12 -11.53 17.90
CA VAL A 180 7.41 -12.81 18.00
C VAL A 180 5.95 -12.67 17.56
N ARG A 181 5.23 -11.65 18.04
CA ARG A 181 3.85 -11.39 17.62
C ARG A 181 3.74 -11.13 16.13
N ARG A 182 4.64 -10.35 15.53
CA ARG A 182 4.63 -10.05 14.09
C ARG A 182 4.80 -11.33 13.26
N TRP A 183 5.78 -12.16 13.58
CA TRP A 183 6.04 -13.37 12.79
C TRP A 183 4.98 -14.45 13.00
N LYS A 184 4.43 -14.60 14.23
CA LYS A 184 3.22 -15.39 14.45
C LYS A 184 2.05 -14.85 13.63
N ALA A 185 1.92 -13.54 13.54
CA ALA A 185 0.85 -12.89 12.79
C ALA A 185 0.94 -13.13 11.27
N LEU A 186 2.15 -13.05 10.73
CA LEU A 186 2.40 -13.32 9.31
C LEU A 186 2.24 -14.81 8.96
N ARG A 187 2.68 -15.70 9.85
CA ARG A 187 2.62 -17.17 9.67
C ARG A 187 1.23 -17.65 9.30
N GLY A 188 0.20 -17.12 9.95
CA GLY A 188 -1.20 -17.43 9.71
C GLY A 188 -1.94 -16.33 8.96
N HIS A 189 -1.29 -15.54 8.11
CA HIS A 189 -1.98 -14.42 7.48
C HIS A 189 -2.97 -14.88 6.38
N PRO A 190 -4.22 -14.37 6.36
CA PRO A 190 -5.25 -14.77 5.38
C PRO A 190 -4.87 -14.54 3.92
N ALA A 191 -3.95 -13.61 3.64
CA ALA A 191 -3.45 -13.37 2.28
C ALA A 191 -2.83 -14.61 1.63
N PHE A 192 -2.32 -15.55 2.44
CA PHE A 192 -1.60 -16.72 1.95
C PHE A 192 -2.36 -18.03 2.09
N GLU A 193 -3.41 -18.09 2.93
CA GLU A 193 -4.09 -19.32 3.33
C GLU A 193 -4.59 -20.19 2.17
N TYR A 194 -4.96 -19.57 1.04
CA TYR A 194 -5.41 -20.27 -0.18
C TYR A 194 -4.52 -20.05 -1.40
N THR A 195 -3.25 -19.76 -1.15
CA THR A 195 -2.24 -19.56 -2.20
C THR A 195 -1.19 -20.66 -2.13
N SER A 196 -0.51 -20.92 -3.25
CA SER A 196 0.65 -21.83 -3.27
C SER A 196 1.81 -21.37 -2.39
N LYS A 197 1.79 -20.12 -1.90
CA LYS A 197 2.81 -19.55 -1.01
C LYS A 197 2.60 -19.89 0.47
N LYS A 198 1.47 -20.50 0.87
CA LYS A 198 1.14 -20.77 2.28
C LYS A 198 2.29 -21.46 3.02
N ASP A 199 2.71 -22.62 2.53
CA ASP A 199 3.74 -23.44 3.18
C ASP A 199 5.12 -22.80 3.15
N GLU A 200 5.39 -21.93 2.17
CA GLU A 200 6.62 -21.13 2.15
C GLU A 200 6.60 -20.07 3.25
N VAL A 201 5.52 -19.28 3.34
CA VAL A 201 5.39 -18.22 4.35
C VAL A 201 5.44 -18.81 5.75
N MET A 202 4.71 -19.91 5.99
CA MET A 202 4.72 -20.62 7.27
C MET A 202 6.15 -21.04 7.66
N ARG A 203 6.86 -21.76 6.79
CA ARG A 203 8.24 -22.22 7.06
C ARG A 203 9.20 -21.08 7.32
N ARG A 204 9.10 -19.97 6.58
CA ARG A 204 9.97 -18.80 6.79
C ARG A 204 9.69 -18.13 8.14
N CYS A 205 8.43 -18.01 8.53
CA CYS A 205 8.05 -17.45 9.83
C CYS A 205 8.49 -18.36 10.97
N ASP A 206 8.31 -19.67 10.84
CA ASP A 206 8.77 -20.67 11.81
C ASP A 206 10.29 -20.57 12.00
N ARG A 207 11.04 -20.50 10.89
CA ARG A 207 12.49 -20.28 10.95
C ARG A 207 12.87 -18.95 11.62
N ALA A 208 12.15 -17.86 11.36
CA ALA A 208 12.39 -16.58 12.03
C ALA A 208 12.14 -16.64 13.54
N LEU A 209 11.11 -17.37 13.95
CA LEU A 209 10.77 -17.59 15.35
C LEU A 209 11.79 -18.51 16.05
N GLU A 210 12.23 -19.58 15.39
CA GLU A 210 13.24 -20.52 15.90
C GLU A 210 14.64 -19.91 15.99
N ALA A 211 15.02 -19.06 15.02
CA ALA A 211 16.31 -18.41 15.00
C ALA A 211 16.39 -17.17 15.91
N GLU A 212 15.29 -16.78 16.57
CA GLU A 212 15.19 -15.61 17.45
C GLU A 212 15.81 -14.33 16.84
N GLY A 213 15.62 -14.13 15.54
CA GLY A 213 16.14 -12.96 14.84
C GLY A 213 17.54 -13.09 14.25
N LEU A 214 18.22 -14.24 14.32
CA LEU A 214 19.52 -14.46 13.67
C LEU A 214 19.36 -15.06 12.27
N LEU A 215 18.73 -14.30 11.38
CA LEU A 215 18.58 -14.68 9.97
C LEU A 215 19.58 -13.97 9.06
N SER A 216 19.89 -14.61 7.94
CA SER A 216 20.69 -14.00 6.88
C SER A 216 19.92 -12.88 6.16
N GLU A 217 20.64 -11.93 5.57
CA GLU A 217 20.07 -10.81 4.82
C GLU A 217 19.03 -11.26 3.77
N GLN A 218 19.34 -12.31 3.00
CA GLN A 218 18.45 -12.83 1.97
C GLN A 218 17.13 -13.34 2.54
N GLU A 219 17.15 -13.93 3.73
CA GLU A 219 15.95 -14.44 4.38
C GLU A 219 15.10 -13.33 4.96
N VAL A 220 15.75 -12.34 5.58
CA VAL A 220 15.10 -11.12 6.05
C VAL A 220 14.43 -10.39 4.89
N HIS A 221 15.09 -10.26 3.74
CA HIS A 221 14.51 -9.64 2.56
C HIS A 221 13.25 -10.38 2.07
N ARG A 222 13.30 -11.72 2.00
CA ARG A 222 12.13 -12.53 1.60
C ARG A 222 10.98 -12.45 2.59
N LEU A 223 11.27 -12.46 3.90
CA LEU A 223 10.26 -12.24 4.95
C LEU A 223 9.62 -10.86 4.84
N ASN A 224 10.43 -9.82 4.63
CA ASN A 224 9.94 -8.46 4.41
C ASN A 224 9.09 -8.35 3.16
N GLN A 225 9.38 -9.10 2.11
CA GLN A 225 8.52 -9.16 0.93
C GLN A 225 7.16 -9.79 1.26
N HIS A 226 7.11 -10.87 2.04
CA HIS A 226 5.84 -11.44 2.50
C HIS A 226 5.05 -10.48 3.40
N LEU A 227 5.73 -9.72 4.27
CA LEU A 227 5.06 -8.65 5.04
C LEU A 227 4.44 -7.59 4.13
N ARG A 228 5.13 -7.17 3.07
CA ARG A 228 4.58 -6.20 2.09
C ARG A 228 3.40 -6.79 1.32
N ASP A 229 3.50 -8.05 0.88
CA ASP A 229 2.41 -8.77 0.21
C ASP A 229 1.18 -8.83 1.13
N ALA A 230 1.38 -9.19 2.41
CA ALA A 230 0.34 -9.21 3.43
C ALA A 230 -0.26 -7.82 3.68
N ALA A 231 0.57 -6.78 3.75
CA ALA A 231 0.14 -5.39 3.94
C ALA A 231 -0.75 -4.86 2.80
N SER A 232 -0.46 -5.32 1.58
CA SER A 232 -1.24 -4.97 0.40
C SER A 232 -2.58 -5.72 0.29
N PHE A 233 -2.78 -6.74 1.13
CA PHE A 233 -3.96 -7.58 1.08
C PHE A 233 -5.20 -6.81 1.52
N LYS A 234 -6.11 -6.63 0.56
CA LYS A 234 -7.49 -6.20 0.81
C LYS A 234 -8.38 -7.27 0.21
N SER A 235 -9.28 -7.83 1.01
CA SER A 235 -10.32 -8.69 0.45
C SER A 235 -11.18 -7.83 -0.47
N ARG A 236 -11.19 -8.19 -1.76
CA ARG A 236 -11.94 -7.47 -2.80
C ARG A 236 -13.38 -7.97 -2.91
N TYR A 237 -13.77 -8.88 -2.02
CA TYR A 237 -15.07 -9.51 -2.07
C TYR A 237 -16.09 -8.73 -1.23
N ALA A 238 -17.33 -8.61 -1.73
CA ALA A 238 -18.45 -8.13 -0.94
C ALA A 238 -18.75 -9.14 0.19
N ARG A 239 -18.68 -8.67 1.44
CA ARG A 239 -18.84 -9.45 2.68
C ARG A 239 -20.12 -9.01 3.40
N LEU A 240 -20.81 -9.96 4.03
CA LEU A 240 -21.84 -9.63 5.04
C LEU A 240 -21.22 -9.26 6.39
N VAL A 241 -20.16 -9.97 6.76
CA VAL A 241 -19.47 -9.85 8.05
C VAL A 241 -17.98 -10.00 7.77
N SER A 242 -17.15 -9.12 8.37
CA SER A 242 -15.70 -9.21 8.23
C SER A 242 -15.11 -10.03 9.39
N PRO A 243 -14.28 -11.07 9.13
CA PRO A 243 -13.67 -11.88 10.19
C PRO A 243 -12.77 -11.06 11.11
N GLU A 244 -12.22 -9.95 10.61
CA GLU A 244 -11.42 -9.02 11.41
C GLU A 244 -12.20 -8.42 12.58
N ASP A 245 -13.54 -8.36 12.55
CA ASP A 245 -14.35 -7.74 13.61
C ASP A 245 -14.57 -8.62 14.85
N PHE A 246 -14.02 -9.83 14.89
CA PHE A 246 -14.28 -10.81 15.94
C PHE A 246 -12.98 -11.38 16.53
N ASP A 247 -13.02 -11.67 17.82
CA ASP A 247 -11.87 -12.21 18.55
C ASP A 247 -11.71 -13.73 18.40
N THR A 248 -12.81 -14.45 18.08
CA THR A 248 -12.82 -15.90 17.91
C THR A 248 -13.52 -16.31 16.62
N LYS A 249 -13.15 -17.49 16.12
CA LYS A 249 -13.76 -18.08 14.92
C LYS A 249 -15.23 -18.34 15.13
N GLU A 250 -15.59 -18.84 16.31
CA GLU A 250 -16.95 -19.18 16.69
C GLU A 250 -17.85 -17.95 16.69
N ALA A 251 -17.38 -16.82 17.25
CA ALA A 251 -18.13 -15.57 17.25
C ALA A 251 -18.33 -15.02 15.84
N TYR A 252 -17.29 -15.10 14.99
CA TYR A 252 -17.40 -14.72 13.58
C TYR A 252 -18.41 -15.59 12.82
N GLU A 253 -18.32 -16.92 12.94
CA GLU A 253 -19.21 -17.85 12.25
C GLU A 253 -20.67 -17.68 12.72
N GLN A 254 -20.90 -17.49 14.02
CA GLN A 254 -22.23 -17.21 14.57
C GLN A 254 -22.82 -15.90 14.03
N ALA A 255 -22.03 -14.82 14.00
CA ALA A 255 -22.48 -13.53 13.46
C ALA A 255 -22.77 -13.62 11.95
N LEU A 256 -21.94 -14.37 11.20
CA LEU A 256 -22.18 -14.63 9.78
C LEU A 256 -23.46 -15.43 9.58
N GLU A 257 -23.69 -16.48 10.37
CA GLU A 257 -24.91 -17.29 10.31
C GLU A 257 -26.16 -16.45 10.63
N GLU A 258 -26.10 -15.59 11.65
CA GLU A 258 -27.18 -14.67 12.00
C GLU A 258 -27.50 -13.73 10.84
N LYS A 259 -26.48 -13.12 10.22
CA LYS A 259 -26.68 -12.25 9.05
C LYS A 259 -27.23 -12.99 7.85
N ILE A 260 -26.78 -14.22 7.58
CA ILE A 260 -27.36 -15.05 6.52
C ILE A 260 -28.83 -15.37 6.82
N ARG A 261 -29.16 -15.65 8.08
CA ARG A 261 -30.54 -15.92 8.53
C ARG A 261 -31.44 -14.69 8.37
N GLU A 262 -30.94 -13.49 8.70
CA GLU A 262 -31.66 -12.23 8.46
C GLU A 262 -32.00 -12.03 6.98
N GLN A 263 -31.11 -12.42 6.08
CA GLN A 263 -31.32 -12.29 4.63
C GLN A 263 -32.32 -13.31 4.07
N ALA A 264 -32.49 -14.44 4.75
CA ALA A 264 -33.49 -15.45 4.41
C ALA A 264 -34.91 -15.09 4.90
N GLN A 265 -35.09 -14.01 5.66
CA GLN A 265 -36.40 -13.58 6.17
C GLN A 265 -37.32 -13.05 5.06
N VAL A 266 -38.63 -13.13 5.32
CA VAL A 266 -39.68 -12.59 4.45
C VAL A 266 -39.50 -11.08 4.24
N GLY A 267 -39.72 -10.60 3.01
CA GLY A 267 -39.65 -9.17 2.68
C GLY A 267 -38.24 -8.63 2.37
N ARG A 268 -37.20 -9.48 2.38
CA ARG A 268 -35.85 -9.09 1.94
C ARG A 268 -35.70 -9.16 0.41
N PRO A 269 -34.90 -8.27 -0.21
CA PRO A 269 -34.58 -8.33 -1.63
C PRO A 269 -33.96 -9.68 -2.00
N THR A 270 -34.41 -10.26 -3.09
CA THR A 270 -33.91 -11.53 -3.65
C THR A 270 -33.51 -11.31 -5.08
N ASP A 271 -32.48 -12.02 -5.55
CA ASP A 271 -32.18 -12.04 -6.98
C ASP A 271 -33.38 -12.63 -7.75
N GLU A 272 -34.01 -11.80 -8.60
CA GLU A 272 -35.28 -12.12 -9.27
C GLU A 272 -35.11 -13.10 -10.43
N ASN A 273 -33.87 -13.38 -10.84
CA ASN A 273 -33.56 -14.25 -11.98
C ASN A 273 -34.04 -15.72 -11.79
N LEU A 274 -34.47 -16.10 -10.58
CA LEU A 274 -34.94 -17.45 -10.24
C LEU A 274 -36.42 -17.54 -9.87
N THR A 275 -37.16 -16.43 -9.77
CA THR A 275 -38.60 -16.51 -9.49
C THR A 275 -39.44 -16.89 -10.70
N ASN A 276 -38.87 -16.89 -11.91
CA ASN A 276 -39.61 -17.15 -13.15
C ASN A 276 -39.25 -18.49 -13.81
N ASN A 277 -38.19 -19.18 -13.37
CA ASN A 277 -37.75 -20.45 -13.94
C ASN A 277 -38.00 -21.59 -12.96
N ARG A 278 -38.74 -22.61 -13.40
CA ARG A 278 -39.29 -23.70 -12.58
C ARG A 278 -38.28 -24.68 -11.99
N ARG A 279 -36.97 -24.44 -12.14
CA ARG A 279 -35.94 -25.42 -11.77
C ARG A 279 -34.73 -24.77 -11.13
N ALA A 280 -34.60 -24.95 -9.83
CA ALA A 280 -33.35 -24.70 -9.11
C ALA A 280 -32.17 -25.48 -9.74
N SER A 281 -32.43 -26.61 -10.41
CA SER A 281 -31.42 -27.51 -11.02
C SER A 281 -30.47 -26.85 -12.02
N ASN A 282 -30.87 -25.74 -12.65
CA ASN A 282 -30.10 -25.11 -13.73
C ASN A 282 -29.06 -24.10 -13.23
N PHE A 283 -29.06 -23.81 -11.93
CA PHE A 283 -28.22 -22.77 -11.35
C PHE A 283 -26.97 -23.36 -10.70
N ASN A 284 -25.77 -22.88 -11.05
CA ASN A 284 -24.52 -23.26 -10.39
C ASN A 284 -24.22 -22.26 -9.24
N PRO A 285 -24.22 -22.68 -7.96
CA PRO A 285 -24.01 -21.77 -6.83
C PRO A 285 -22.70 -20.96 -6.91
N CYS A 286 -21.67 -21.47 -7.59
CA CYS A 286 -20.40 -20.75 -7.80
C CYS A 286 -20.52 -19.51 -8.67
N ASP A 287 -21.62 -19.36 -9.43
CA ASP A 287 -21.84 -18.20 -10.28
C ASP A 287 -22.32 -17.00 -9.46
N LEU A 288 -23.00 -17.18 -8.32
CA LEU A 288 -23.44 -16.05 -7.45
C LEU A 288 -22.52 -15.79 -6.28
N VAL A 289 -21.77 -16.80 -5.83
CA VAL A 289 -20.89 -16.67 -4.69
C VAL A 289 -19.52 -17.27 -5.00
N GLY A 290 -18.47 -16.48 -4.82
CA GLY A 290 -17.09 -16.89 -5.04
C GLY A 290 -16.39 -16.12 -6.15
N LEU A 291 -15.69 -16.84 -7.03
CA LEU A 291 -14.68 -16.26 -7.93
C LEU A 291 -15.28 -15.42 -9.06
N ASN A 292 -16.46 -15.81 -9.55
CA ASN A 292 -17.08 -15.20 -10.73
C ASN A 292 -17.76 -13.86 -10.42
N THR A 293 -18.31 -13.70 -9.21
CA THR A 293 -19.20 -12.59 -8.82
C THR A 293 -18.59 -11.61 -7.83
N ARG A 294 -17.34 -11.83 -7.38
CA ARG A 294 -16.69 -11.03 -6.33
C ARG A 294 -17.54 -10.84 -5.07
N ALA A 295 -18.50 -11.73 -4.80
CA ALA A 295 -19.32 -11.73 -3.60
C ALA A 295 -19.06 -13.00 -2.78
N LEU A 296 -19.05 -12.89 -1.46
CA LEU A 296 -18.95 -14.05 -0.54
C LEU A 296 -20.29 -14.47 0.03
N PHE A 297 -21.38 -13.91 -0.49
CA PHE A 297 -22.72 -14.14 -0.02
C PHE A 297 -23.74 -13.90 -1.14
N ALA A 298 -24.84 -14.64 -1.14
CA ALA A 298 -26.01 -14.40 -1.99
C ALA A 298 -27.31 -14.88 -1.32
N THR A 299 -28.43 -14.35 -1.84
CA THR A 299 -29.79 -14.81 -1.54
C THR A 299 -30.54 -15.05 -2.85
N VAL A 300 -31.21 -16.19 -2.95
CA VAL A 300 -32.06 -16.55 -4.09
C VAL A 300 -33.44 -16.99 -3.65
N GLY A 301 -34.45 -16.79 -4.49
CA GLY A 301 -35.76 -17.42 -4.35
C GLY A 301 -35.78 -18.76 -5.09
N VAL A 302 -36.23 -19.82 -4.43
CA VAL A 302 -36.45 -21.16 -5.02
C VAL A 302 -37.85 -21.65 -4.66
N TRP A 303 -38.39 -22.61 -5.40
CA TRP A 303 -39.70 -23.19 -5.08
C TRP A 303 -39.70 -23.83 -3.68
N ASP A 304 -40.85 -23.80 -3.01
CA ASP A 304 -41.00 -24.25 -1.61
C ASP A 304 -40.52 -25.70 -1.41
N ASP A 305 -40.75 -26.56 -2.39
CA ASP A 305 -40.34 -27.97 -2.44
C ASP A 305 -38.86 -28.18 -2.84
N GLU A 306 -38.23 -27.22 -3.53
CA GLU A 306 -36.83 -27.31 -3.95
C GLU A 306 -35.82 -26.78 -2.92
N GLY A 307 -36.29 -26.17 -1.82
CA GLY A 307 -35.45 -25.47 -0.84
C GLY A 307 -34.33 -26.32 -0.23
N GLU A 308 -34.66 -27.52 0.27
CA GLU A 308 -33.67 -28.41 0.89
C GLU A 308 -32.75 -29.08 -0.15
N GLU A 309 -33.26 -29.41 -1.33
CA GLU A 309 -32.44 -29.96 -2.41
C GLU A 309 -31.40 -28.94 -2.89
N PHE A 310 -31.79 -27.67 -3.00
CA PHE A 310 -30.88 -26.59 -3.33
C PHE A 310 -29.82 -26.36 -2.24
N ARG A 311 -30.20 -26.41 -0.96
CA ARG A 311 -29.26 -26.37 0.17
C ARG A 311 -28.20 -27.47 0.08
N ASN A 312 -28.62 -28.71 -0.15
CA ASN A 312 -27.70 -29.85 -0.27
C ASN A 312 -26.71 -29.64 -1.43
N ARG A 313 -27.19 -29.16 -2.58
CA ARG A 313 -26.33 -28.83 -3.72
C ARG A 313 -25.25 -27.79 -3.38
N ILE A 314 -25.57 -26.75 -2.61
CA ILE A 314 -24.59 -25.75 -2.16
C ILE A 314 -23.51 -26.42 -1.28
N TRP A 315 -23.91 -27.31 -0.36
CA TRP A 315 -22.98 -28.07 0.47
C TRP A 315 -22.10 -29.04 -0.33
N ASP A 316 -22.59 -29.54 -1.46
CA ASP A 316 -21.91 -30.49 -2.33
C ASP A 316 -21.00 -29.85 -3.39
N VAL A 317 -20.94 -28.52 -3.48
CA VAL A 317 -20.05 -27.80 -4.40
C VAL A 317 -18.58 -28.08 -4.08
N GLU A 318 -17.92 -28.82 -4.97
CA GLU A 318 -16.52 -29.22 -4.82
C GLU A 318 -15.56 -28.03 -4.72
N ALA A 319 -15.83 -26.93 -5.44
CA ALA A 319 -14.99 -25.74 -5.40
C ALA A 319 -14.95 -25.05 -4.02
N TYR A 320 -16.05 -25.11 -3.27
CA TYR A 320 -16.11 -24.62 -1.89
C TYR A 320 -15.32 -25.54 -0.94
N ARG A 321 -15.42 -26.86 -1.15
CA ARG A 321 -14.67 -27.87 -0.38
C ARG A 321 -13.17 -27.79 -0.61
N ARG A 322 -12.72 -27.71 -1.87
CA ARG A 322 -11.29 -27.67 -2.24
C ARG A 322 -10.58 -26.39 -1.79
N LYS A 323 -11.30 -25.28 -1.63
CA LYS A 323 -10.74 -23.98 -1.21
C LYS A 323 -10.96 -23.67 0.27
N VAL A 324 -11.31 -24.69 1.09
CA VAL A 324 -11.54 -24.62 2.55
C VAL A 324 -12.62 -23.59 2.97
N ARG A 325 -13.41 -23.08 2.03
CA ARG A 325 -14.49 -22.14 2.30
C ARG A 325 -15.74 -22.95 2.61
N ARG A 326 -15.99 -23.23 3.89
CA ARG A 326 -17.22 -23.88 4.31
C ARG A 326 -18.42 -22.95 4.01
N PRO A 327 -19.46 -23.41 3.31
CA PRO A 327 -20.69 -22.65 3.16
C PRO A 327 -21.54 -22.74 4.43
N ILE A 328 -22.06 -21.59 4.88
CA ILE A 328 -23.20 -21.51 5.81
C ILE A 328 -24.43 -21.24 4.97
N VAL A 329 -25.44 -22.10 5.06
CA VAL A 329 -26.65 -22.05 4.22
C VAL A 329 -27.87 -22.04 5.11
N VAL A 330 -28.77 -21.08 4.87
CA VAL A 330 -30.04 -20.98 5.57
C VAL A 330 -31.17 -20.99 4.55
N VAL A 331 -32.14 -21.86 4.80
CA VAL A 331 -33.42 -21.89 4.09
C VAL A 331 -34.43 -21.14 4.95
N GLY A 332 -34.95 -20.04 4.43
CA GLY A 332 -35.95 -19.21 5.08
C GLY A 332 -37.34 -19.86 5.09
N PRO A 333 -38.29 -19.27 5.84
CA PRO A 333 -39.67 -19.70 5.83
C PRO A 333 -40.29 -19.55 4.43
N PRO A 334 -41.38 -20.28 4.12
CA PRO A 334 -42.12 -20.10 2.88
C PRO A 334 -42.68 -18.68 2.80
N ASP A 335 -42.58 -18.10 1.61
CA ASP A 335 -43.13 -16.81 1.24
C ASP A 335 -43.99 -16.95 -0.02
N LEU A 336 -44.83 -15.95 -0.28
CA LEU A 336 -45.73 -15.89 -1.42
C LEU A 336 -45.30 -14.76 -2.34
N ARG A 337 -45.08 -15.08 -3.62
CA ARG A 337 -44.93 -14.06 -4.66
C ARG A 337 -46.17 -14.03 -5.51
N GLN A 338 -46.78 -12.85 -5.61
CA GLN A 338 -47.90 -12.59 -6.51
C GLN A 338 -47.36 -12.04 -7.82
N PHE A 339 -47.69 -12.69 -8.93
CA PHE A 339 -47.48 -12.15 -10.26
C PHE A 339 -48.74 -11.41 -10.66
N PRO A 340 -48.63 -10.12 -11.01
CA PRO A 340 -49.79 -9.38 -11.48
C PRO A 340 -50.30 -10.01 -12.79
N PRO A 341 -51.61 -9.95 -13.05
CA PRO A 341 -52.17 -10.42 -14.32
C PRO A 341 -51.52 -9.68 -15.49
N VAL A 342 -51.27 -10.39 -16.58
CA VAL A 342 -50.87 -9.76 -17.84
C VAL A 342 -52.14 -9.24 -18.49
N ARG A 343 -52.28 -7.91 -18.53
CA ARG A 343 -53.42 -7.25 -19.18
C ARG A 343 -53.16 -7.08 -20.66
N ASP A 344 -54.18 -7.32 -21.45
CA ASP A 344 -54.20 -7.09 -22.90
C ASP A 344 -55.55 -6.47 -23.27
N GLN A 345 -55.66 -5.91 -24.47
CA GLN A 345 -56.90 -5.30 -24.94
C GLN A 345 -57.54 -6.17 -26.01
N ARG A 346 -58.83 -6.42 -25.86
CA ARG A 346 -59.63 -7.05 -26.92
C ARG A 346 -60.76 -6.13 -27.32
N PHE A 347 -61.02 -6.06 -28.62
CA PHE A 347 -62.15 -5.32 -29.13
C PHE A 347 -63.44 -6.12 -28.92
N ASN A 348 -64.35 -5.61 -28.10
CA ASN A 348 -65.66 -6.20 -27.91
C ASN A 348 -66.60 -5.69 -29.02
N ARG A 349 -67.06 -6.62 -29.86
CA ARG A 349 -67.91 -6.31 -31.02
C ARG A 349 -69.34 -5.91 -30.65
N GLU A 350 -69.82 -6.30 -29.47
CA GLU A 350 -71.17 -5.97 -29.01
C GLU A 350 -71.24 -4.56 -28.42
N SER A 351 -70.26 -4.18 -27.60
CA SER A 351 -70.14 -2.82 -27.05
C SER A 351 -69.45 -1.84 -28.00
N GLN A 352 -68.80 -2.33 -29.07
CA GLN A 352 -67.96 -1.54 -30.01
C GLN A 352 -66.80 -0.80 -29.30
N GLU A 353 -66.36 -1.31 -28.14
CA GLU A 353 -65.31 -0.71 -27.32
C GLU A 353 -64.12 -1.66 -27.13
N TRP A 354 -62.95 -1.08 -26.89
CA TRP A 354 -61.78 -1.85 -26.46
C TRP A 354 -61.87 -2.11 -24.96
N GLU A 355 -61.89 -3.38 -24.58
CA GLU A 355 -61.96 -3.80 -23.19
C GLU A 355 -60.61 -4.37 -22.76
N ASP A 356 -60.12 -3.89 -21.62
CA ASP A 356 -58.99 -4.50 -20.92
C ASP A 356 -59.45 -5.88 -20.41
N PHE A 357 -58.68 -6.92 -20.73
CA PHE A 357 -58.88 -8.25 -20.16
C PHE A 357 -57.56 -8.83 -19.66
N GLU A 358 -57.64 -9.77 -18.73
CA GLU A 358 -56.47 -10.49 -18.24
C GLU A 358 -56.16 -11.61 -19.24
N ARG A 359 -55.12 -11.40 -20.07
CA ARG A 359 -54.60 -12.42 -20.99
C ARG A 359 -54.02 -13.60 -20.22
N GLU A 360 -53.35 -13.32 -19.12
CA GLU A 360 -52.92 -14.33 -18.15
C GLU A 360 -53.38 -13.90 -16.76
N PRO A 361 -54.09 -14.76 -16.01
CA PRO A 361 -54.54 -14.41 -14.68
C PRO A 361 -53.35 -14.20 -13.76
N GLY A 362 -53.49 -13.29 -12.80
CA GLY A 362 -52.53 -13.16 -11.73
C GLY A 362 -52.45 -14.47 -10.97
N TRP A 363 -51.24 -14.92 -10.66
CA TRP A 363 -51.03 -16.18 -9.96
C TRP A 363 -50.06 -16.00 -8.82
N THR A 364 -50.28 -16.76 -7.76
CA THR A 364 -49.44 -16.76 -6.56
C THR A 364 -48.71 -18.08 -6.50
N PHE A 365 -47.41 -18.05 -6.23
CA PHE A 365 -46.68 -19.28 -5.91
C PHE A 365 -45.88 -19.16 -4.62
N ARG A 366 -45.70 -20.32 -3.99
CA ARG A 366 -44.93 -20.47 -2.75
C ARG A 366 -43.47 -20.71 -3.09
N PHE A 367 -42.60 -19.91 -2.48
CA PHE A 367 -41.17 -20.02 -2.64
C PHE A 367 -40.49 -19.91 -1.28
N ARG A 368 -39.24 -20.37 -1.18
CA ARG A 368 -38.36 -20.11 -0.04
C ARG A 368 -37.19 -19.27 -0.48
N ARG A 369 -36.69 -18.44 0.43
CA ARG A 369 -35.41 -17.76 0.27
C ARG A 369 -34.31 -18.69 0.74
N VAL A 370 -33.33 -18.96 -0.11
CA VAL A 370 -32.10 -19.63 0.30
C VAL A 370 -30.98 -18.61 0.28
N ALA A 371 -30.42 -18.37 1.46
CA ALA A 371 -29.31 -17.46 1.66
C ALA A 371 -28.07 -18.28 2.03
N TRP A 372 -26.91 -17.96 1.47
CA TRP A 372 -25.68 -18.61 1.88
C TRP A 372 -24.47 -17.68 1.78
N GLY A 373 -23.51 -17.91 2.66
CA GLY A 373 -22.23 -17.23 2.66
C GLY A 373 -21.08 -18.20 2.80
N LEU A 374 -19.91 -17.81 2.29
CA LEU A 374 -18.67 -18.56 2.44
C LEU A 374 -17.90 -18.04 3.65
N VAL A 375 -17.55 -18.95 4.54
CA VAL A 375 -16.68 -18.65 5.68
C VAL A 375 -15.27 -18.32 5.15
N GLU A 376 -14.83 -17.09 5.40
CA GLU A 376 -13.45 -16.68 5.12
C GLU A 376 -12.49 -17.33 6.12
N PRO A 377 -11.19 -17.47 5.77
CA PRO A 377 -10.24 -18.07 6.68
C PRO A 377 -10.14 -17.21 7.92
N PHE A 378 -10.60 -17.74 9.04
CA PHE A 378 -10.33 -17.16 10.34
C PHE A 378 -8.96 -17.68 10.79
N THR A 379 -8.08 -16.76 11.14
CA THR A 379 -6.74 -17.11 11.62
C THR A 379 -6.54 -16.50 12.99
N GLU A 380 -5.82 -17.20 13.86
CA GLU A 380 -5.57 -16.81 15.26
C GLU A 380 -4.93 -15.41 15.40
N THR A 381 -4.48 -14.85 14.28
CA THR A 381 -3.74 -13.61 14.19
C THR A 381 -4.60 -12.41 13.81
N TYR A 382 -5.80 -12.63 13.25
CA TYR A 382 -6.76 -11.55 12.88
C TYR A 382 -7.00 -10.52 13.98
N PRO A 383 -7.21 -10.93 15.26
CA PRO A 383 -7.41 -9.98 16.35
C PRO A 383 -6.18 -9.10 16.62
N LEU A 384 -4.96 -9.61 16.37
CA LEU A 384 -3.73 -8.84 16.49
C LEU A 384 -3.66 -7.73 15.44
N TRP A 385 -4.10 -8.01 14.21
CA TRP A 385 -4.15 -7.04 13.11
C TRP A 385 -5.18 -5.92 13.35
N ARG A 386 -6.33 -6.24 13.95
CA ARG A 386 -7.35 -5.25 14.30
C ARG A 386 -6.94 -4.36 15.48
N ARG A 387 -6.46 -4.95 16.58
CA ARG A 387 -6.23 -4.24 17.84
C ARG A 387 -5.01 -3.32 17.83
N PHE A 388 -3.95 -3.70 17.11
CA PHE A 388 -2.68 -2.95 17.11
C PHE A 388 -2.48 -2.10 15.84
N GLY A 389 -3.43 -2.15 14.91
CA GLY A 389 -3.41 -1.44 13.64
C GLY A 389 -2.49 -2.10 12.62
N ARG A 390 -3.04 -2.35 11.41
CA ARG A 390 -2.30 -2.87 10.23
C ARG A 390 -0.91 -2.25 10.08
N SER A 391 -0.79 -0.92 10.22
CA SER A 391 0.47 -0.20 10.05
C SER A 391 1.60 -0.62 11.01
N ARG A 392 1.30 -1.05 12.24
CA ARG A 392 2.34 -1.42 13.24
C ARG A 392 2.90 -2.83 13.06
N LEU A 393 2.14 -3.71 12.39
CA LEU A 393 2.58 -5.06 12.05
C LEU A 393 3.23 -5.10 10.65
N GLU A 394 2.89 -4.14 9.78
CA GLU A 394 3.35 -4.07 8.37
C GLU A 394 4.58 -3.18 8.16
N ARG A 395 4.86 -2.25 9.08
CA ARG A 395 6.01 -1.34 8.99
C ARG A 395 6.90 -1.50 10.20
N TYR A 396 8.20 -1.53 9.95
CA TYR A 396 9.17 -1.23 10.99
C TYR A 396 8.90 0.21 11.47
N PRO A 397 8.76 0.44 12.79
CA PRO A 397 8.50 1.77 13.32
C PRO A 397 9.62 2.76 13.00
#